data_AF-A0A0R3Q904-F1
#
_entry.id   AF-A0A0R3Q904-F1
#
_cell.length_a   1.000
_cell.length_b   1.000
_cell.length_c   1.000
_cell.angle_alpha   90.00
_cell.angle_beta   90.00
_cell.angle_gamma   90.00
#
_symmetry.space_group_name_H-M   'P 1'
#
loop_
_entity.id
_entity.type
_entity.pdbx_description
1 polymer ?
#
loop_
_entity_poly.entity_id
_entity_poly.type
_entity_poly.pdbx_seq_one_letter_code
_entity_poly.pdbx_strand_id
1 'polypeptide(L)'
;MNPVLKYSHLHIILSSLYRFSTACGHFAKARSWKHLAHGASVPKMQTVNRDIFAINKQNFDYFLILDFEATCEEGMKIMPHQEIIEFPVIQLSGKNLEEVGRFHRYVRPTERPILTSFCTDLTGIVQETVESQESLPEVLNAFDEWLLDLNLINTDHSMKSLFTFVTSGDWDLDFRYFKRWINLKKAFCKCKGYFAKSLAVMLRDLELNHLGRLHSGIDDVRNMCQITRSLGKSGYVFQNTSIYIDEKHTFENL
;
A
#
# COMPACT_ATOMS: atom_id res chain seq x y z
N MET A 1 -8.64 22.66 30.88
CA MET A 1 -8.85 21.28 31.35
C MET A 1 -8.44 20.37 30.21
N ASN A 2 -7.35 19.61 30.39
CA ASN A 2 -6.71 18.81 29.36
C ASN A 2 -7.37 17.43 29.34
N PRO A 3 -8.11 17.01 28.29
CA PRO A 3 -8.52 15.62 28.19
C PRO A 3 -7.33 14.85 27.61
N VAL A 4 -6.55 14.24 28.50
CA VAL A 4 -5.65 13.16 28.14
C VAL A 4 -6.53 12.04 27.59
N LEU A 5 -6.65 11.98 26.26
CA LEU A 5 -7.19 10.81 25.56
C LEU A 5 -6.33 9.63 26.00
N LYS A 6 -6.95 8.64 26.65
CA LYS A 6 -6.27 7.41 27.05
C LYS A 6 -5.90 6.63 25.78
N TYR A 7 -4.67 6.78 25.32
CA TYR A 7 -4.09 6.02 24.19
C TYR A 7 -3.77 4.55 24.55
N SER A 8 -4.35 3.99 25.62
CA SER A 8 -3.87 2.74 26.22
C SER A 8 -4.15 1.47 25.42
N HIS A 9 -4.86 1.54 24.29
CA HIS A 9 -5.28 0.34 23.53
C HIS A 9 -5.34 0.60 22.01
N LEU A 10 -4.27 1.16 21.42
CA LEU A 10 -4.10 1.05 19.96
C LEU A 10 -3.63 -0.38 19.66
N HIS A 11 -4.56 -1.25 19.30
CA HIS A 11 -4.29 -2.65 18.95
C HIS A 11 -4.40 -2.82 17.44
N ILE A 12 -3.27 -3.04 16.78
CA ILE A 12 -3.26 -3.40 15.36
C ILE A 12 -3.23 -4.92 15.26
N ILE A 13 -4.35 -5.52 14.85
CA ILE A 13 -4.41 -6.96 14.59
C ILE A 13 -3.88 -7.22 13.20
N LEU A 14 -2.56 -7.28 13.01
CA LEU A 14 -2.02 -7.71 11.72
C LEU A 14 -2.46 -9.16 11.42
N SER A 15 -3.43 -9.33 10.51
CA SER A 15 -3.97 -10.64 10.13
C SER A 15 -3.66 -11.03 8.68
N SER A 16 -2.43 -10.82 8.20
CA SER A 16 -2.02 -11.56 6.99
C SER A 16 -0.54 -11.92 6.93
N LEU A 17 -0.16 -12.97 7.67
CA LEU A 17 0.92 -13.88 7.24
C LEU A 17 0.45 -15.31 6.97
N TYR A 18 -0.79 -15.67 7.31
CA TYR A 18 -1.30 -17.02 7.09
C TYR A 18 -2.80 -17.01 6.79
N ARG A 19 -3.17 -16.97 5.50
CA ARG A 19 -4.41 -17.54 4.98
C ARG A 19 -4.29 -17.73 3.46
N PHE A 20 -3.78 -18.90 3.07
CA PHE A 20 -4.09 -19.46 1.77
C PHE A 20 -5.56 -19.85 1.79
N SER A 21 -6.38 -19.21 0.96
CA SER A 21 -7.68 -19.76 0.59
C SER A 21 -7.84 -19.70 -0.91
N THR A 22 -7.91 -20.88 -1.49
CA THR A 22 -8.18 -21.18 -2.89
C THR A 22 -9.67 -21.07 -3.14
N ALA A 23 -10.12 -20.00 -3.79
CA ALA A 23 -11.36 -20.04 -4.56
C ALA A 23 -11.42 -18.87 -5.55
N CYS A 24 -11.17 -19.14 -6.83
CA CYS A 24 -11.98 -18.53 -7.89
C CYS A 24 -11.94 -19.38 -9.17
N GLY A 25 -13.06 -20.03 -9.41
CA GLY A 25 -13.80 -20.08 -10.68
C GLY A 25 -13.04 -20.23 -12.00
N HIS A 26 -13.32 -21.35 -12.66
CA HIS A 26 -13.10 -21.61 -14.08
C HIS A 26 -13.59 -20.48 -15.00
N PHE A 27 -12.80 -20.08 -16.00
CA PHE A 27 -13.34 -19.64 -17.30
C PHE A 27 -12.42 -19.97 -18.49
N ALA A 28 -13.08 -20.54 -19.50
CA ALA A 28 -12.80 -20.83 -20.91
C ALA A 28 -11.42 -20.59 -21.55
N LYS A 29 -10.93 -21.64 -22.24
CA LYS A 29 -9.83 -21.64 -23.22
C LYS A 29 -10.14 -20.74 -24.42
N ALA A 30 -9.24 -19.80 -24.74
CA ALA A 30 -9.21 -19.13 -26.04
C ALA A 30 -8.34 -19.91 -27.05
N ARG A 31 -8.84 -20.04 -28.28
CA ARG A 31 -8.33 -20.89 -29.36
C ARG A 31 -7.11 -20.29 -30.07
N SER A 32 -6.19 -21.19 -30.44
CA SER A 32 -5.07 -20.97 -31.35
C SER A 32 -5.54 -20.58 -32.76
N TRP A 33 -4.89 -19.59 -33.36
CA TRP A 33 -4.89 -19.37 -34.81
C TRP A 33 -3.45 -19.30 -35.30
N LYS A 34 -3.12 -20.21 -36.24
CA LYS A 34 -1.84 -20.29 -36.93
C LYS A 34 -2.03 -19.82 -38.38
N HIS A 35 -1.03 -19.04 -38.83
CA HIS A 35 -0.57 -18.75 -40.19
C HIS A 35 -1.47 -17.92 -41.13
N LEU A 36 -0.94 -16.81 -41.65
CA LEU A 36 -0.23 -16.77 -42.94
C LEU A 36 0.35 -15.35 -43.17
N ALA A 37 1.64 -15.28 -43.46
CA ALA A 37 2.33 -14.06 -43.86
C ALA A 37 2.31 -13.96 -45.38
N HIS A 38 1.90 -12.83 -45.96
CA HIS A 38 2.25 -12.41 -47.33
C HIS A 38 2.52 -10.91 -47.35
N GLY A 39 3.63 -10.55 -48.02
CA GLY A 39 4.23 -9.23 -48.01
C GLY A 39 3.37 -8.15 -48.67
N ALA A 40 3.38 -6.98 -48.04
CA ALA A 40 3.00 -5.71 -48.64
C ALA A 40 4.07 -4.68 -48.28
N SER A 41 4.47 -3.90 -49.28
CA SER A 41 5.48 -2.84 -49.23
C SER A 41 5.22 -1.81 -48.12
N VAL A 42 6.27 -1.50 -47.36
CA VAL A 42 6.27 -0.55 -46.23
C VAL A 42 6.20 0.89 -46.76
N PRO A 43 5.16 1.69 -46.44
CA PRO A 43 5.19 3.13 -46.64
C PRO A 43 6.07 3.77 -45.56
N LYS A 44 6.83 4.81 -45.93
CA LYS A 44 7.64 5.62 -45.01
C LYS A 44 6.80 6.06 -43.81
N MET A 45 7.19 5.57 -42.63
CA MET A 45 6.57 5.91 -41.36
C MET A 45 6.82 7.39 -41.08
N GLN A 46 5.77 8.20 -41.21
CA GLN A 46 5.75 9.55 -40.65
C GLN A 46 5.98 9.43 -39.15
N THR A 47 6.85 10.28 -38.63
CA THR A 47 7.18 10.39 -37.21
C THR A 47 5.91 10.74 -36.45
N VAL A 48 5.19 9.73 -35.98
CA VAL A 48 4.09 9.92 -35.04
C VAL A 48 4.75 10.45 -33.77
N ASN A 49 4.47 11.71 -33.46
CA ASN A 49 4.77 12.30 -32.17
C ASN A 49 4.24 11.31 -31.14
N ARG A 50 5.14 10.63 -30.41
CA ARG A 50 4.72 9.76 -29.30
C ARG A 50 4.17 10.72 -28.26
N ASP A 51 2.86 10.93 -28.31
CA ASP A 51 2.12 11.60 -27.28
C ASP A 51 2.60 11.06 -25.93
N ILE A 52 3.09 11.96 -25.09
CA ILE A 52 3.27 11.70 -23.66
C ILE A 52 1.95 11.07 -23.23
N PHE A 53 1.94 9.76 -22.92
CA PHE A 53 0.72 9.05 -22.53
C PHE A 53 0.08 9.84 -21.38
N ALA A 54 -0.92 10.64 -21.71
CA ALA A 54 -1.59 11.47 -20.74
C ALA A 54 -2.29 10.52 -19.77
N ILE A 55 -1.89 10.57 -18.50
CA ILE A 55 -2.52 9.76 -17.46
C ILE A 55 -4.00 10.15 -17.40
N ASN A 56 -4.89 9.16 -17.42
CA ASN A 56 -6.31 9.41 -17.24
C ASN A 56 -6.54 10.13 -15.91
N LYS A 57 -7.44 11.12 -15.90
CA LYS A 57 -7.80 11.85 -14.69
C LYS A 57 -8.23 10.86 -13.60
N GLN A 58 -7.52 10.90 -12.48
CA GLN A 58 -7.80 10.04 -11.33
C GLN A 58 -8.95 10.59 -10.48
N ASN A 59 -9.57 9.71 -9.69
CA ASN A 59 -10.67 10.07 -8.79
C ASN A 59 -10.22 10.75 -7.49
N PHE A 60 -8.92 10.72 -7.20
CA PHE A 60 -8.32 11.27 -5.98
C PHE A 60 -7.30 12.34 -6.37
N ASP A 61 -7.19 13.38 -5.56
CA ASP A 61 -6.16 14.41 -5.68
C ASP A 61 -4.78 13.86 -5.28
N TYR A 62 -4.74 12.93 -4.33
CA TYR A 62 -3.53 12.30 -3.84
C TYR A 62 -3.71 10.82 -3.48
N PHE A 63 -2.63 10.06 -3.61
CA PHE A 63 -2.53 8.68 -3.14
C PHE A 63 -1.44 8.59 -2.07
N LEU A 64 -1.77 8.07 -0.91
CA LEU A 64 -0.82 7.81 0.18
C LEU A 64 -0.43 6.33 0.16
N ILE A 65 0.72 6.03 -0.45
CA ILE A 65 1.24 4.66 -0.58
C ILE A 65 1.92 4.27 0.73
N LEU A 66 1.50 3.16 1.32
CA LEU A 66 1.89 2.73 2.67
C LEU A 66 2.12 1.22 2.72
N ASP A 67 3.22 0.82 3.38
CA ASP A 67 3.50 -0.57 3.75
C ASP A 67 4.24 -0.57 5.09
N PHE A 68 3.59 -1.08 6.16
CA PHE A 68 4.21 -1.14 7.48
C PHE A 68 5.15 -2.34 7.57
N GLU A 69 6.23 -2.19 8.33
CA GLU A 69 6.90 -3.34 8.93
C GLU A 69 6.49 -3.47 10.39
N ALA A 70 6.46 -4.71 10.87
CA ALA A 70 6.01 -5.02 12.23
C ALA A 70 6.85 -6.13 12.89
N THR A 71 6.81 -6.17 14.22
CA THR A 71 7.42 -7.26 14.99
C THR A 71 6.89 -8.61 14.51
N CYS A 72 7.76 -9.60 14.34
CA CYS A 72 7.38 -10.93 13.88
C CYS A 72 8.26 -12.05 14.47
N GLU A 73 7.74 -13.27 14.44
CA GLU A 73 8.37 -14.48 14.95
C GLU A 73 8.23 -15.60 13.91
N GLU A 74 9.25 -16.47 13.81
CA GLU A 74 9.24 -17.55 12.82
C GLU A 74 8.17 -18.61 13.16
N GLY A 75 7.38 -19.01 12.17
CA GLY A 75 6.41 -20.10 12.29
C GLY A 75 5.24 -19.85 13.24
N MET A 76 5.16 -18.68 13.88
CA MET A 76 4.14 -18.36 14.88
C MET A 76 3.58 -16.95 14.68
N LYS A 77 2.30 -16.77 14.98
CA LYS A 77 1.71 -15.43 15.08
C LYS A 77 2.01 -14.87 16.47
N ILE A 78 2.60 -13.68 16.53
CA ILE A 78 2.74 -12.94 17.78
C ILE A 78 1.34 -12.60 18.32
N MET A 79 1.09 -12.98 19.57
CA MET A 79 -0.17 -12.73 20.28
C MET A 79 0.07 -11.85 21.52
N PRO A 80 -0.85 -10.93 21.88
CA PRO A 80 -2.13 -10.71 21.19
C PRO A 80 -1.97 -9.97 19.85
N HIS A 81 -0.92 -9.16 19.68
CA HIS A 81 -0.74 -8.28 18.52
C HIS A 81 0.74 -8.14 18.12
N GLN A 82 0.97 -7.86 16.84
CA GLN A 82 2.25 -7.38 16.31
C GLN A 82 2.30 -5.85 16.44
N GLU A 83 3.49 -5.29 16.62
CA GLU A 83 3.70 -3.85 16.77
C GLU A 83 4.38 -3.29 15.53
N ILE A 84 3.93 -2.12 15.04
CA ILE A 84 4.61 -1.43 13.93
C ILE A 84 6.02 -1.04 14.40
N ILE A 85 7.00 -1.29 13.53
CA ILE A 85 8.41 -0.92 13.74
C ILE A 85 8.97 -0.05 12.60
N GLU A 86 8.26 0.04 11.47
CA GLU A 86 8.54 1.00 10.39
C GLU A 86 7.22 1.57 9.84
N PHE A 87 7.16 2.89 9.67
CA PHE A 87 6.01 3.63 9.14
C PHE A 87 6.45 4.50 7.95
N PRO A 88 6.53 3.94 6.73
CA PRO A 88 6.78 4.69 5.51
C PRO A 88 5.49 5.05 4.77
N VAL A 89 5.38 6.30 4.33
CA VAL A 89 4.33 6.77 3.42
C VAL A 89 4.93 7.61 2.32
N ILE A 90 4.57 7.33 1.07
CA ILE A 90 4.85 8.20 -0.08
C ILE A 90 3.55 8.77 -0.62
N GLN A 91 3.48 10.10 -0.74
CA GLN A 91 2.37 10.80 -1.37
C GLN A 91 2.62 10.95 -2.87
N LEU A 92 1.73 10.40 -3.69
CA LEU A 92 1.69 10.63 -5.13
C LEU A 92 0.60 11.63 -5.49
N SER A 93 0.87 12.52 -6.44
CA SER A 93 -0.17 13.39 -7.02
C SER A 93 -1.11 12.60 -7.92
N GLY A 94 -2.42 12.78 -7.76
CA GLY A 94 -3.42 12.19 -8.64
C GLY A 94 -3.44 12.76 -10.06
N LYS A 95 -2.73 13.88 -10.31
CA LYS A 95 -2.61 14.50 -11.64
C LYS A 95 -1.63 13.75 -12.54
N ASN A 96 -0.49 13.33 -12.00
CA ASN A 96 0.63 12.78 -12.78
C ASN A 96 1.30 11.54 -12.15
N LEU A 97 0.84 11.10 -10.97
CA LEU A 97 1.41 9.99 -10.20
C LEU A 97 2.89 10.16 -9.86
N GLU A 98 3.37 11.41 -9.81
CA GLU A 98 4.71 11.73 -9.32
C GLU A 98 4.69 11.93 -7.80
N GLU A 99 5.82 11.62 -7.17
CA GLU A 99 6.01 11.79 -5.74
C GLU A 99 6.04 13.28 -5.40
N VAL A 100 5.22 13.69 -4.44
CA VAL A 100 5.09 15.09 -3.98
C VAL A 100 5.31 15.24 -2.47
N GLY A 101 5.44 14.13 -1.75
CA GLY A 101 5.68 14.13 -0.31
C GLY A 101 6.09 12.75 0.19
N ARG A 102 6.79 12.72 1.33
CA ARG A 102 7.21 11.50 2.00
C ARG A 102 7.20 11.68 3.52
N PHE A 103 6.70 10.68 4.20
CA PHE A 103 6.83 10.49 5.65
C PHE A 103 7.52 9.15 5.89
N HIS A 104 8.52 9.12 6.77
CA HIS A 104 9.19 7.87 7.12
C HIS A 104 9.71 7.97 8.56
N ARG A 105 9.31 7.00 9.37
CA ARG A 105 9.75 6.84 10.75
C ARG A 105 9.96 5.37 11.06
N TYR A 106 10.99 5.08 11.83
CA TYR A 106 11.05 3.84 12.59
C TYR A 106 10.27 4.05 13.89
N VAL A 107 9.74 2.96 14.45
CA VAL A 107 8.86 3.02 15.63
C VAL A 107 9.41 2.09 16.69
N ARG A 108 9.48 2.58 17.93
CA ARG A 108 9.91 1.77 19.06
C ARG A 108 8.74 0.91 19.56
N PRO A 109 8.85 -0.43 19.52
CA PRO A 109 7.86 -1.31 20.15
C PRO A 109 7.91 -1.17 21.67
N THR A 110 6.75 -1.15 22.33
CA THR A 110 6.61 -0.92 23.78
C THR A 110 6.13 -2.14 24.54
N GLU A 111 5.40 -3.05 23.89
CA GLU A 111 4.90 -4.30 24.50
C GLU A 111 5.95 -5.42 24.40
N ARG A 112 6.60 -5.57 23.24
CA ARG A 112 7.73 -6.48 23.00
C ARG A 112 8.92 -5.71 22.43
N PRO A 113 9.67 -4.97 23.27
CA PRO A 113 10.71 -4.04 22.81
C PRO A 113 11.92 -4.69 22.11
N ILE A 114 12.11 -6.00 22.28
CA ILE A 114 13.25 -6.75 21.74
C ILE A 114 12.84 -7.46 20.45
N LEU A 115 13.45 -7.08 19.33
CA LEU A 115 13.23 -7.71 18.05
C LEU A 115 13.83 -9.13 18.05
N THR A 116 13.13 -10.06 17.41
CA THR A 116 13.67 -11.41 17.19
C THR A 116 14.71 -11.38 16.08
N SER A 117 15.59 -12.38 16.06
CA SER A 117 16.53 -12.57 14.94
C SER A 117 15.78 -12.74 13.62
N PHE A 118 14.70 -13.52 13.61
CA PHE A 118 13.85 -13.68 12.43
C PHE A 118 13.28 -12.35 11.93
N CYS A 119 12.79 -11.48 12.83
CA CYS A 119 12.29 -10.16 12.45
C CYS A 119 13.38 -9.29 11.84
N THR A 120 14.57 -9.31 12.44
CA THR A 120 15.75 -8.59 11.93
C THR A 120 16.17 -9.12 10.56
N ASP A 121 16.24 -10.44 10.40
CA ASP A 121 16.64 -11.10 9.15
C ASP A 121 15.60 -10.87 8.04
N LEU A 122 14.32 -10.85 8.38
CA LEU A 122 13.24 -10.60 7.43
C LEU A 122 13.23 -9.15 6.99
N THR A 123 13.20 -8.19 7.93
CA THR A 123 12.98 -6.76 7.63
C THR A 123 14.26 -5.96 7.37
N GLY A 124 15.40 -6.45 7.88
CA GLY A 124 16.67 -5.72 7.89
C GLY A 124 16.77 -4.67 9.01
N ILE A 125 15.73 -4.54 9.84
CA ILE A 125 15.69 -3.60 10.97
C ILE A 125 16.37 -4.24 12.17
N VAL A 126 17.48 -3.66 12.61
CA VAL A 126 18.21 -4.10 13.81
C VAL A 126 17.70 -3.39 15.08
N GLN A 127 17.97 -3.96 16.25
CA GLN A 127 17.49 -3.44 17.54
C GLN A 127 17.86 -1.97 17.75
N GLU A 128 19.10 -1.60 17.43
CA GLU A 128 19.63 -0.25 17.55
C GLU A 128 18.88 0.76 16.68
N THR A 129 18.21 0.29 15.61
CA THR A 129 17.39 1.15 14.74
C THR A 129 16.12 1.60 15.44
N VAL A 130 15.52 0.76 16.28
CA VAL A 130 14.19 1.02 16.89
C VAL A 130 14.27 1.44 18.35
N GLU A 131 15.30 1.05 19.10
CA GLU A 131 15.33 1.20 20.56
C GLU A 131 15.29 2.65 21.06
N SER A 132 15.81 3.59 20.26
CA SER A 132 15.85 5.02 20.56
C SER A 132 14.82 5.84 19.79
N GLN A 133 13.86 5.19 19.13
CA GLN A 133 12.84 5.86 18.32
C GLN A 133 11.62 6.27 19.14
N GLU A 134 10.80 7.12 18.52
CA GLU A 134 9.48 7.49 19.01
C GLU A 134 8.56 6.27 19.11
N SER A 135 7.67 6.27 20.10
CA SER A 135 6.60 5.27 20.23
C SER A 135 5.53 5.47 19.16
N LEU A 136 4.70 4.45 18.92
CA LEU A 136 3.64 4.53 17.90
C LEU A 136 2.69 5.73 18.10
N PRO A 137 2.23 6.07 19.32
CA PRO A 137 1.41 7.28 19.52
C PRO A 137 2.10 8.59 19.12
N GLU A 138 3.40 8.71 19.39
CA GLU A 138 4.20 9.90 19.03
C GLU A 138 4.36 9.99 17.50
N VAL A 139 4.69 8.87 16.84
CA VAL A 139 4.80 8.81 15.38
C VAL A 139 3.46 9.11 14.70
N LEU A 140 2.35 8.66 15.26
CA LEU A 140 1.01 8.99 14.76
C LEU A 140 0.71 10.48 14.88
N ASN A 141 1.10 11.13 15.98
CA ASN A 141 0.94 12.59 16.11
C ASN A 141 1.81 13.32 15.08
N ALA A 142 3.06 12.91 14.88
CA ALA A 142 3.93 13.46 13.85
C ALA A 142 3.37 13.25 12.42
N PHE A 143 2.68 12.12 12.20
CA PHE A 143 1.99 11.86 10.94
C PHE A 143 0.79 12.79 10.74
N ASP A 144 0.02 13.05 11.80
CA ASP A 144 -1.10 14.00 11.77
C ASP A 144 -0.61 15.42 11.43
N GLU A 145 0.49 15.86 12.05
CA GLU A 145 1.17 17.13 11.73
C GLU A 145 1.61 17.20 10.27
N TRP A 146 2.21 16.12 9.76
CA TRP A 146 2.60 16.04 8.36
C TRP A 146 1.41 16.16 7.39
N LEU A 147 0.26 15.55 7.72
CA LEU A 147 -0.97 15.68 6.91
C LEU A 147 -1.55 17.10 6.96
N LEU A 148 -1.44 17.79 8.10
CA LEU A 148 -1.85 19.19 8.27
C LEU A 148 -0.97 20.13 7.45
N ASP A 149 0.35 19.94 7.50
CA ASP A 149 1.33 20.75 6.74
C ASP A 149 1.15 20.59 5.23
N LEU A 150 0.79 19.39 4.78
CA LEU A 150 0.43 19.12 3.39
C LEU A 150 -0.97 19.60 3.00
N ASN A 151 -1.73 20.17 3.94
CA ASN A 151 -3.08 20.68 3.73
C ASN A 151 -4.05 19.58 3.23
N LEU A 152 -3.80 18.33 3.61
CA LEU A 152 -4.64 17.18 3.29
C LEU A 152 -5.82 17.06 4.25
N ILE A 153 -5.63 17.47 5.50
CA ILE A 153 -6.64 17.46 6.56
C ILE A 153 -6.76 18.85 7.21
N ASN A 154 -7.90 19.10 7.85
CA ASN A 154 -8.11 20.27 8.71
C ASN A 154 -7.66 19.97 10.15
N THR A 155 -7.55 21.00 10.99
CA THR A 155 -7.17 20.88 12.41
C THR A 155 -8.12 20.03 13.25
N ASP A 156 -9.35 19.78 12.77
CA ASP A 156 -10.32 18.87 13.37
C ASP A 156 -10.24 17.44 12.79
N HIS A 157 -9.18 17.14 12.04
CA HIS A 157 -8.93 15.89 11.29
C HIS A 157 -9.94 15.58 10.17
N SER A 158 -10.83 16.51 9.82
CA SER A 158 -11.69 16.35 8.64
C SER A 158 -10.87 16.46 7.34
N MET A 159 -11.29 15.76 6.29
CA MET A 159 -10.59 15.76 5.00
C MET A 159 -10.72 17.13 4.32
N LYS A 160 -9.59 17.70 3.91
CA LYS A 160 -9.53 18.96 3.15
C LYS A 160 -9.28 18.73 1.66
N SER A 161 -8.56 17.67 1.33
CA SER A 161 -8.33 17.19 -0.04
C SER A 161 -8.87 15.78 -0.20
N LEU A 162 -9.19 15.37 -1.43
CA LEU A 162 -9.66 14.01 -1.69
C LEU A 162 -8.45 13.08 -1.87
N PHE A 163 -8.03 12.39 -0.81
CA PHE A 163 -6.96 11.39 -0.90
C PHE A 163 -7.43 10.00 -0.48
N THR A 164 -6.64 8.99 -0.82
CA THR A 164 -6.85 7.61 -0.35
C THR A 164 -5.52 6.92 -0.08
N PHE A 165 -5.54 5.94 0.81
CA PHE A 165 -4.39 5.08 1.03
C PHE A 165 -4.32 3.96 -0.01
N VAL A 166 -3.10 3.59 -0.36
CA VAL A 166 -2.80 2.43 -1.20
C VAL A 166 -1.86 1.51 -0.44
N THR A 167 -2.28 0.27 -0.25
CA THR A 167 -1.56 -0.72 0.56
C THR A 167 -1.34 -2.01 -0.23
N SER A 168 -0.35 -2.83 0.13
CA SER A 168 -0.08 -4.12 -0.52
C SER A 168 -1.15 -5.20 -0.17
N GLY A 169 -1.85 -5.03 0.95
CA GLY A 169 -2.88 -5.94 1.45
C GLY A 169 -4.05 -5.21 2.12
N ASP A 170 -5.05 -5.99 2.54
CA ASP A 170 -6.10 -5.50 3.43
C ASP A 170 -5.53 -5.55 4.83
N TRP A 171 -4.78 -4.51 5.18
CA TRP A 171 -4.26 -4.36 6.52
C TRP A 171 -5.43 -4.05 7.47
N ASP A 172 -5.50 -4.73 8.60
CA ASP A 172 -6.45 -4.41 9.68
C ASP A 172 -5.97 -3.15 10.41
N LEU A 173 -6.01 -2.02 9.73
CA LEU A 173 -5.68 -0.71 10.25
C LEU A 173 -6.91 -0.12 10.92
N ASP A 174 -7.19 -0.61 12.13
CA ASP A 174 -8.20 -0.02 13.00
C ASP A 174 -7.66 1.26 13.62
N PHE A 175 -7.57 2.35 12.85
CA PHE A 175 -7.55 3.69 13.44
C PHE A 175 -7.72 4.83 12.44
N ARG A 176 -8.66 5.73 12.76
CA ARG A 176 -8.84 7.14 12.31
C ARG A 176 -8.88 7.46 10.81
N TYR A 177 -7.96 6.95 10.00
CA TYR A 177 -7.78 7.31 8.59
C TYR A 177 -8.27 6.25 7.60
N PHE A 178 -8.32 4.98 8.00
CA PHE A 178 -8.50 3.86 7.08
C PHE A 178 -9.95 3.40 6.97
N LYS A 179 -10.89 4.31 6.70
CA LYS A 179 -12.28 3.90 6.43
C LYS A 179 -12.43 3.20 5.08
N ARG A 180 -11.62 3.62 4.11
CA ARG A 180 -11.60 3.08 2.74
C ARG A 180 -10.18 3.19 2.20
N TRP A 181 -9.73 2.19 1.46
CA TRP A 181 -8.40 2.17 0.86
C TRP A 181 -8.39 1.38 -0.44
N ILE A 182 -7.26 1.46 -1.13
CA ILE A 182 -6.93 0.67 -2.31
C ILE A 182 -5.93 -0.41 -1.90
N ASN A 183 -6.37 -1.66 -1.99
CA ASN A 183 -5.47 -2.80 -2.00
C ASN A 183 -4.89 -2.92 -3.40
N LEU A 184 -3.58 -2.71 -3.53
CA LEU A 184 -2.88 -2.65 -4.79
C LEU A 184 -2.96 -3.97 -5.57
N LYS A 185 -2.99 -5.12 -4.89
CA LYS A 185 -3.17 -6.43 -5.55
C LYS A 185 -4.56 -6.57 -6.16
N LYS A 186 -5.59 -6.05 -5.50
CA LYS A 186 -6.96 -5.99 -6.07
C LYS A 186 -7.04 -5.02 -7.25
N ALA A 187 -6.41 -3.85 -7.15
CA ALA A 187 -6.35 -2.88 -8.25
C ALA A 187 -5.60 -3.46 -9.47
N PHE A 188 -4.46 -4.10 -9.22
CA PHE A 188 -3.70 -4.84 -10.23
C PHE A 188 -4.54 -5.92 -10.89
N CYS A 189 -5.27 -6.72 -10.11
CA CYS A 189 -6.18 -7.75 -10.62
C CYS A 189 -7.25 -7.17 -11.55
N LYS A 190 -7.90 -6.07 -11.14
CA LYS A 190 -8.87 -5.37 -11.99
C LYS A 190 -8.25 -4.85 -13.29
N CYS A 191 -6.99 -4.40 -13.25
CA CYS A 191 -6.29 -3.88 -14.43
C CYS A 191 -5.77 -4.97 -15.38
N LYS A 192 -5.26 -6.08 -14.85
CA LYS A 192 -4.52 -7.11 -15.60
C LYS A 192 -5.30 -8.41 -15.80
N GLY A 193 -6.45 -8.55 -15.15
CA GLY A 193 -7.34 -9.71 -15.28
C GLY A 193 -6.97 -10.92 -14.42
N TYR A 194 -5.97 -10.81 -13.54
CA TYR A 194 -5.61 -11.89 -12.62
C TYR A 194 -4.97 -11.37 -11.31
N PHE A 195 -5.11 -12.13 -10.23
CA PHE A 195 -4.59 -11.73 -8.91
C PHE A 195 -3.10 -12.06 -8.74
N ALA A 196 -2.26 -11.02 -8.66
CA ALA A 196 -0.85 -11.15 -8.33
C ALA A 196 -0.65 -11.40 -6.83
N LYS A 197 0.03 -12.50 -6.47
CA LYS A 197 0.17 -12.93 -5.06
C LYS A 197 1.18 -12.10 -4.25
N SER A 198 2.14 -11.45 -4.91
CA SER A 198 3.20 -10.68 -4.25
C SER A 198 3.59 -9.43 -5.04
N LEU A 199 4.29 -8.51 -4.36
CA LEU A 199 4.89 -7.32 -4.96
C LEU A 199 5.85 -7.69 -6.10
N ALA A 200 6.70 -8.69 -5.88
CA ALA A 200 7.63 -9.21 -6.89
C ALA A 200 6.94 -9.72 -8.16
N VAL A 201 5.78 -10.38 -8.03
CA VAL A 201 4.97 -10.81 -9.19
C VAL A 201 4.47 -9.60 -9.97
N MET A 202 3.95 -8.56 -9.30
CA MET A 202 3.47 -7.35 -9.97
C MET A 202 4.60 -6.61 -10.68
N LEU A 203 5.78 -6.48 -10.06
CA LEU A 203 6.95 -5.82 -10.66
C LEU A 203 7.42 -6.53 -11.93
N ARG A 204 7.61 -7.86 -11.86
CA ARG A 204 8.04 -8.67 -13.01
C ARG A 204 7.07 -8.56 -14.17
N ASP A 205 5.77 -8.66 -13.91
CA ASP A 205 4.74 -8.63 -14.94
C ASP A 205 4.55 -7.23 -15.58
N LEU A 206 5.02 -6.18 -14.90
CA LEU A 206 5.10 -4.82 -15.43
C LEU A 206 6.48 -4.48 -16.01
N GLU A 207 7.40 -5.44 -16.03
CA GLU A 207 8.79 -5.25 -16.48
C GLU A 207 9.50 -4.12 -15.70
N LEU A 208 9.19 -3.99 -14.42
CA LEU A 208 9.78 -3.00 -13.51
C LEU A 208 10.92 -3.64 -12.71
N ASN A 209 12.01 -2.89 -12.58
CA ASN A 209 13.12 -3.30 -11.72
C ASN A 209 12.73 -3.14 -10.24
N HIS A 210 13.03 -4.18 -9.46
CA HIS A 210 12.91 -4.11 -8.01
C HIS A 210 13.91 -3.09 -7.46
N LEU A 211 13.42 -2.18 -6.63
CA LEU A 211 14.24 -1.20 -5.92
C LEU A 211 14.53 -1.71 -4.51
N GLY A 212 15.79 -1.63 -4.11
CA GLY A 212 16.19 -1.85 -2.73
C GLY A 212 15.96 -3.29 -2.24
N ARG A 213 15.53 -3.42 -0.99
CA ARG A 213 15.40 -4.70 -0.27
C ARG A 213 13.92 -5.03 -0.01
N LEU A 214 13.52 -6.27 -0.30
CA LEU A 214 12.18 -6.77 0.08
C LEU A 214 12.02 -6.73 1.60
N HIS A 215 10.83 -6.39 2.08
CA HIS A 215 10.53 -6.24 3.52
C HIS A 215 11.28 -5.10 4.21
N SER A 216 11.84 -4.17 3.43
CA SER A 216 12.10 -2.82 3.93
C SER A 216 10.90 -1.98 3.52
N GLY A 217 10.17 -1.44 4.49
CA GLY A 217 8.89 -0.79 4.23
C GLY A 217 9.04 0.38 3.26
N ILE A 218 10.09 1.21 3.39
CA ILE A 218 10.32 2.31 2.45
C ILE A 218 10.63 1.85 1.02
N ASP A 219 11.34 0.74 0.84
CA ASP A 219 11.65 0.20 -0.48
C ASP A 219 10.42 -0.49 -1.10
N ASP A 220 9.62 -1.18 -0.29
CA ASP A 220 8.34 -1.75 -0.71
C ASP A 220 7.37 -0.65 -1.14
N VAL A 221 7.25 0.45 -0.38
CA VAL A 221 6.46 1.63 -0.78
C VAL A 221 6.97 2.24 -2.10
N ARG A 222 8.28 2.36 -2.31
CA ARG A 222 8.84 2.86 -3.60
C ARG A 222 8.46 1.95 -4.76
N ASN A 223 8.54 0.64 -4.58
CA ASN A 223 8.13 -0.33 -5.59
C ASN A 223 6.62 -0.27 -5.86
N MET A 224 5.80 -0.11 -4.82
CA MET A 224 4.37 0.12 -4.96
C MET A 224 4.06 1.42 -5.71
N CYS A 225 4.83 2.49 -5.53
CA CYS A 225 4.72 3.71 -6.34
C CYS A 225 4.98 3.43 -7.83
N GLN A 226 6.01 2.63 -8.16
CA GLN A 226 6.29 2.26 -9.56
C GLN A 226 5.12 1.52 -10.20
N ILE A 227 4.55 0.55 -9.48
CA ILE A 227 3.38 -0.22 -9.93
C ILE A 227 2.19 0.71 -10.11
N THR A 228 1.89 1.54 -9.12
CA THR A 228 0.76 2.48 -9.14
C THR A 228 0.85 3.42 -10.34
N ARG A 229 2.04 3.98 -10.59
CA ARG A 229 2.33 4.82 -11.75
C ARG A 229 2.17 4.05 -13.05
N SER A 230 2.67 2.82 -13.14
CA SER A 230 2.57 1.99 -14.35
C SER A 230 1.12 1.64 -14.69
N LEU A 231 0.28 1.30 -13.70
CA LEU A 231 -1.14 1.04 -13.91
C LEU A 231 -1.87 2.32 -14.36
N GLY A 232 -1.60 3.45 -13.72
CA GLY A 232 -2.20 4.73 -14.11
C GLY A 232 -1.80 5.17 -15.53
N LYS A 233 -0.53 4.98 -15.90
CA LYS A 233 -0.03 5.24 -17.27
C LYS A 233 -0.64 4.31 -18.32
N SER A 234 -1.11 3.12 -17.95
CA SER A 234 -1.90 2.26 -18.85
C SER A 234 -3.36 2.67 -18.95
N GLY A 235 -3.76 3.81 -18.38
CA GLY A 235 -5.13 4.32 -18.38
C GLY A 235 -6.01 3.80 -17.25
N TYR A 236 -5.47 3.04 -16.29
CA TYR A 236 -6.26 2.57 -15.15
C TYR A 236 -6.66 3.75 -14.25
N VAL A 237 -7.95 3.80 -13.90
CA VAL A 237 -8.47 4.80 -12.97
C VAL A 237 -8.74 4.12 -11.64
N PHE A 238 -8.02 4.56 -10.61
CA PHE A 238 -8.06 3.96 -9.29
C PHE A 238 -9.37 4.23 -8.55
N GLN A 239 -9.81 3.23 -7.80
CA GLN A 239 -11.00 3.27 -6.95
C GLN A 239 -10.72 2.47 -5.67
N ASN A 240 -11.31 2.88 -4.55
CA ASN A 240 -11.23 2.12 -3.30
C ASN A 240 -11.71 0.68 -3.53
N THR A 241 -10.91 -0.29 -3.09
CA THR A 241 -11.19 -1.73 -3.25
C THR A 241 -11.62 -2.39 -1.95
N SER A 242 -11.44 -1.68 -0.84
CA SER A 242 -11.62 -2.18 0.51
C SER A 242 -12.20 -1.08 1.39
N ILE A 243 -12.99 -1.49 2.38
CA ILE A 243 -13.64 -0.62 3.35
C ILE A 243 -13.48 -1.25 4.73
N TYR A 244 -13.36 -0.43 5.76
CA TYR A 244 -13.44 -0.89 7.13
C TYR A 244 -14.91 -1.17 7.48
N ILE A 245 -15.18 -2.34 8.05
CA ILE A 245 -16.50 -2.73 8.56
C ILE A 245 -16.32 -2.97 10.05
N ASP A 246 -16.95 -2.15 10.88
CA ASP A 246 -16.92 -2.34 12.33
C ASP A 246 -17.79 -3.55 12.71
N GLU A 247 -17.16 -4.69 12.97
CA GLU A 247 -17.86 -5.91 13.38
C GLU A 247 -18.53 -5.77 14.76
N LYS A 248 -18.27 -4.70 15.53
CA LYS A 248 -18.90 -4.47 16.84
C LYS A 248 -20.28 -3.79 16.76
N HIS A 249 -20.80 -3.43 15.59
CA HIS A 249 -22.14 -2.82 15.44
C HIS A 249 -23.10 -3.54 14.50
N THR A 250 -22.81 -4.78 14.08
CA THR A 250 -23.78 -5.63 13.35
C THR A 250 -24.34 -6.73 14.25
N PHE A 251 -25.10 -6.33 15.26
CA PHE A 251 -26.25 -7.09 15.76
C PHE A 251 -27.31 -6.10 16.23
N GLU A 252 -27.99 -5.45 15.30
CA GLU A 252 -29.40 -5.07 15.45
C GLU A 252 -29.98 -4.60 14.11
N ASN A 253 -30.82 -5.49 13.56
CA ASN A 253 -31.95 -5.27 12.66
C ASN A 253 -31.72 -4.98 11.16
N LEU A 254 -32.37 -5.89 10.41
CA LEU A 254 -32.81 -5.85 9.00
C LEU A 254 -33.19 -4.47 8.48
#